data_AF-A0A2J0LFY6-F1
#
_entry.id   AF-A0A2J0LFY6-F1
#
_cell.length_a   1.000
_cell.length_b   1.000
_cell.length_c   1.000
_cell.angle_alpha   90.00
_cell.angle_beta   90.00
_cell.angle_gamma   90.00
#
_symmetry.space_group_name_H-M   'P 1'
#
loop_
_entity.id
_entity.type
_entity.pdbx_description
1 polymer ?
#
loop_
_entity_poly.entity_id
_entity_poly.type
_entity_poly.pdbx_seq_one_letter_code
_entity_poly.pdbx_strand_id
1 'polypeptide(L)'
;MTVLKESNVKNFIMIMACIFLAAGCRWPFSDVKNDFKFSGTLEMTEHSLSAKIAGRISAVNVKEGDTVQRGQLIAVLDRYDQAKKDLDRSQQLLKQGGATQQQVEHQMLTADDFTVTSPIDGVVLLKIHQEGEVVAAGSPLAIVGNPKDLWIRVFVPENKINRVDMNAPVEVRLDGLEQIFKGHVSFISPRAEFTPRNIQTPEERITQTFAVKVTLDDSGAGFHPGVAADVKILIKDAYDQK
;
A
#
# COMPACT_ATOMS: atom_id res chain seq x y z
N MET A 1 -28.45 -74.56 -20.42
CA MET A 1 -27.14 -73.91 -20.67
C MET A 1 -27.42 -72.69 -21.55
N THR A 2 -27.14 -71.43 -21.23
CA THR A 2 -26.51 -70.79 -20.07
C THR A 2 -26.89 -69.30 -20.17
N VAL A 3 -27.18 -68.70 -19.02
CA VAL A 3 -27.49 -67.28 -18.80
C VAL A 3 -26.26 -66.40 -19.10
N LEU A 4 -26.42 -65.30 -19.86
CA LEU A 4 -25.50 -64.14 -19.89
C LEU A 4 -26.36 -62.87 -20.16
N LYS A 5 -26.94 -62.22 -19.14
CA LYS A 5 -26.40 -61.20 -18.21
C LYS A 5 -26.36 -59.78 -18.81
N GLU A 6 -27.45 -59.05 -18.58
CA GLU A 6 -27.64 -57.61 -18.77
C GLU A 6 -26.76 -56.78 -17.82
N SER A 7 -25.46 -56.60 -18.13
CA SER A 7 -24.58 -55.82 -17.22
C SER A 7 -23.70 -54.74 -17.87
N ASN A 8 -23.88 -54.38 -19.15
CA ASN A 8 -22.90 -53.51 -19.84
C ASN A 8 -23.47 -52.26 -20.53
N VAL A 9 -24.64 -51.75 -20.14
CA VAL A 9 -25.12 -50.43 -20.62
C VAL A 9 -24.99 -49.34 -19.55
N LYS A 10 -25.16 -49.68 -18.26
CA LYS A 10 -25.04 -48.72 -17.15
C LYS A 10 -23.60 -48.25 -16.91
N ASN A 11 -22.59 -49.11 -17.14
CA ASN A 11 -21.18 -48.72 -16.99
C ASN A 11 -20.66 -47.83 -18.12
N PHE A 12 -21.30 -47.84 -19.31
CA PHE A 12 -20.87 -46.99 -20.42
C PHE A 12 -21.42 -45.56 -20.30
N ILE A 13 -22.64 -45.41 -19.78
CA ILE A 13 -23.25 -44.10 -19.50
C ILE A 13 -22.60 -43.43 -18.28
N MET A 14 -22.11 -44.20 -17.31
CA MET A 14 -21.43 -43.65 -16.12
C MET A 14 -20.01 -43.14 -16.43
N ILE A 15 -19.32 -43.70 -17.43
CA ILE A 15 -17.98 -43.22 -17.83
C ILE A 15 -18.07 -41.95 -18.69
N MET A 16 -19.12 -41.79 -19.52
CA MET A 16 -19.35 -40.56 -20.29
C MET A 16 -19.83 -39.38 -19.42
N ALA A 17 -20.53 -39.65 -18.31
CA ALA A 17 -20.94 -38.60 -17.36
C ALA A 17 -19.80 -38.11 -16.46
N CYS A 18 -18.76 -38.93 -16.22
CA CYS A 18 -17.59 -38.51 -15.43
C CYS A 18 -16.55 -37.72 -16.24
N ILE A 19 -16.54 -37.82 -17.57
CA ILE A 19 -15.64 -37.02 -18.42
C ILE A 19 -16.14 -35.56 -18.56
N PHE A 20 -17.42 -35.29 -18.33
CA PHE A 20 -17.98 -33.93 -18.33
C PHE A 20 -17.94 -33.22 -16.96
N LEU A 21 -17.67 -33.92 -15.86
CA LEU A 21 -17.58 -33.33 -14.51
C LEU A 21 -16.15 -33.02 -14.05
N ALA A 22 -15.14 -33.38 -14.85
CA ALA A 22 -13.76 -32.90 -14.69
C ALA A 22 -13.47 -31.67 -15.57
N ALA A 23 -14.50 -30.95 -16.02
CA ALA A 23 -14.40 -29.51 -16.24
C ALA A 23 -14.28 -28.82 -14.87
N GLY A 24 -13.19 -29.15 -14.15
CA GLY A 24 -12.67 -28.22 -13.17
C GLY A 24 -12.55 -26.88 -13.86
N CYS A 25 -12.88 -25.80 -13.15
CA CYS A 25 -12.61 -24.43 -13.53
C CYS A 25 -11.14 -24.28 -13.89
N ARG A 26 -10.77 -24.72 -15.09
CA ARG A 26 -9.51 -24.45 -15.74
C ARG A 26 -9.79 -23.13 -16.43
N TRP A 27 -9.68 -22.07 -15.65
CA TRP A 27 -9.60 -20.71 -16.16
C TRP A 27 -8.63 -20.76 -17.35
N PRO A 28 -9.03 -20.34 -18.56
CA PRO A 28 -8.17 -20.44 -19.73
C PRO A 28 -7.10 -19.36 -19.59
N PHE A 29 -6.04 -19.66 -18.86
CA PHE A 29 -4.78 -18.93 -18.92
C PHE A 29 -3.93 -19.56 -20.02
N SER A 30 -4.51 -19.66 -21.21
CA SER A 30 -3.84 -20.08 -22.43
C SER A 30 -3.09 -18.88 -22.99
N ASP A 31 -1.76 -18.93 -22.91
CA ASP A 31 -0.82 -18.31 -23.84
C ASP A 31 -1.24 -16.93 -24.39
N VAL A 32 -1.24 -15.92 -23.53
CA VAL A 32 -1.44 -14.52 -23.94
C VAL A 32 -0.20 -14.09 -24.71
N LYS A 33 -0.30 -14.06 -26.05
CA LYS A 33 0.81 -13.76 -26.97
C LYS A 33 1.33 -12.32 -26.91
N ASN A 34 0.68 -11.43 -26.16
CA ASN A 34 1.09 -10.04 -26.06
C ASN A 34 1.20 -9.61 -24.59
N ASP A 35 2.45 -9.47 -24.17
CA ASP A 35 2.82 -8.90 -22.88
C ASP A 35 3.77 -7.72 -23.09
N PHE A 36 3.67 -6.74 -22.20
CA PHE A 36 4.71 -5.71 -22.08
C PHE A 36 5.41 -5.85 -20.74
N LYS A 37 6.74 -5.92 -20.81
CA LYS A 37 7.61 -5.91 -19.65
C LYS A 37 8.07 -4.49 -19.38
N PHE A 38 7.92 -4.09 -18.12
CA PHE A 38 8.36 -2.82 -17.60
C PHE A 38 9.11 -3.04 -16.30
N SER A 39 9.99 -2.12 -15.96
CA SER A 39 10.58 -2.05 -14.63
C SER A 39 9.81 -1.03 -13.81
N GLY A 40 9.57 -1.34 -12.55
CA GLY A 40 8.93 -0.47 -11.58
C GLY A 40 9.60 -0.57 -10.23
N THR A 41 9.10 0.24 -9.30
CA THR A 41 9.57 0.25 -7.91
C THR A 41 8.40 -0.02 -6.99
N LEU A 42 8.59 -0.93 -6.04
CA LEU A 42 7.63 -1.17 -4.97
C LEU A 42 7.60 0.05 -4.04
N GLU A 43 6.44 0.68 -3.93
CA GLU A 43 6.17 1.79 -3.03
C GLU A 43 5.13 1.38 -1.98
N MET A 44 5.12 2.15 -0.89
CA MET A 44 4.18 1.96 0.20
C MET A 44 3.51 3.30 0.50
N THR A 45 2.26 3.25 0.97
CA THR A 45 1.63 4.46 1.51
C THR A 45 2.29 4.85 2.83
N GLU A 46 2.95 6.01 2.82
CA GLU A 46 3.66 6.57 3.95
C GLU A 46 2.87 7.73 4.57
N HIS A 47 2.87 7.79 5.90
CA HIS A 47 2.33 8.88 6.68
C HIS A 47 3.46 9.55 7.49
N SER A 48 3.74 10.81 7.16
CA SER A 48 4.63 11.64 7.95
C SER A 48 3.93 12.14 9.21
N LEU A 49 4.44 11.76 10.37
CA LEU A 49 3.91 12.16 11.67
C LEU A 49 4.64 13.42 12.13
N SER A 50 3.97 14.56 12.04
CA SER A 50 4.56 15.86 12.35
C SER A 50 4.14 16.39 13.72
N ALA A 51 5.01 17.20 14.33
CA ALA A 51 4.68 17.98 15.52
C ALA A 51 3.57 19.00 15.18
N LYS A 52 2.49 19.03 15.96
CA LYS A 52 1.39 20.00 15.75
C LYS A 52 1.77 21.41 16.18
N ILE A 53 2.64 21.51 17.19
CA ILE A 53 3.13 22.76 17.77
C ILE A 53 4.64 22.71 17.94
N ALA A 54 5.25 23.88 18.09
CA ALA A 54 6.67 23.98 18.40
C ALA A 54 6.95 23.62 19.87
N GLY A 55 8.06 22.94 20.12
CA GLY A 55 8.43 22.52 21.47
C GLY A 55 9.72 21.71 21.50
N ARG A 56 10.16 21.34 22.70
CA ARG A 56 11.25 20.38 22.87
C ARG A 56 10.67 18.97 22.96
N ILE A 57 11.29 18.02 22.27
CA ILE A 57 10.92 16.62 22.37
C ILE A 57 11.32 16.11 23.76
N SER A 58 10.34 15.70 24.54
CA SER A 58 10.53 15.08 25.85
C SER A 58 10.91 13.61 25.71
N ALA A 59 10.17 12.88 24.86
CA ALA A 59 10.38 11.46 24.63
C ALA A 59 9.97 11.05 23.21
N VAL A 60 10.65 10.06 22.64
CA VAL A 60 10.24 9.36 21.41
C VAL A 60 10.11 7.87 21.73
N ASN A 61 8.88 7.40 21.79
CA ASN A 61 8.53 6.07 22.31
C ASN A 61 8.61 4.95 21.27
N VAL A 62 9.27 5.21 20.13
CA VAL A 62 9.39 4.24 19.03
C VAL A 62 10.79 4.26 18.43
N LYS A 63 11.16 3.16 17.79
CA LYS A 63 12.36 2.99 16.99
C LYS A 63 11.98 2.59 15.57
N GLU A 64 12.93 2.77 14.66
CA GLU A 64 12.79 2.28 13.29
C GLU A 64 12.63 0.76 13.29
N GLY A 65 11.69 0.27 12.47
CA GLY A 65 11.28 -1.13 12.42
C GLY A 65 10.19 -1.52 13.44
N ASP A 66 9.85 -0.66 14.41
CA ASP A 66 8.79 -0.98 15.36
C ASP A 66 7.41 -0.99 14.66
N THR A 67 6.58 -1.97 15.03
CA THR A 67 5.16 -1.98 14.62
C THR A 67 4.36 -1.05 15.52
N VAL A 68 3.52 -0.22 14.92
CA VAL A 68 2.67 0.74 15.63
C VAL A 68 1.20 0.52 15.29
N GLN A 69 0.34 0.80 16.26
CA GLN A 69 -1.12 0.78 16.10
C GLN A 69 -1.68 2.19 15.94
N ARG A 70 -2.85 2.30 15.32
CA ARG A 70 -3.63 3.54 15.28
C ARG A 70 -3.87 4.06 16.70
N GLY A 71 -3.56 5.33 16.93
CA GLY A 71 -3.66 6.02 18.22
C GLY A 71 -2.45 5.79 19.14
N GLN A 72 -1.48 4.95 18.77
CA GLN A 72 -0.30 4.73 19.59
C GLN A 72 0.52 6.01 19.71
N LEU A 73 0.98 6.29 20.92
CA LEU A 73 1.82 7.44 21.24
C LEU A 73 3.23 7.25 20.68
N ILE A 74 3.66 8.17 19.83
CA ILE A 74 4.93 8.14 19.12
C ILE A 74 5.93 9.08 19.78
N ALA A 75 5.52 10.31 20.04
CA ALA A 75 6.37 11.31 20.66
C ALA A 75 5.57 12.22 21.59
N VAL A 76 6.28 12.77 22.59
CA VAL A 76 5.73 13.70 23.58
C VAL A 76 6.62 14.93 23.64
N LEU A 77 6.00 16.11 23.66
CA LEU A 77 6.69 17.39 23.84
C LEU A 77 6.74 17.78 25.34
N ASP A 78 7.75 18.56 25.70
CA ASP A 78 8.13 18.93 27.08
C ASP A 78 7.02 19.52 27.96
N ARG A 79 6.05 20.23 27.38
CA ARG A 79 4.96 20.86 28.11
C ARG A 79 3.69 20.00 28.26
N TYR A 80 3.71 18.76 27.77
CA TYR A 80 2.57 17.85 27.88
C TYR A 80 2.11 17.62 29.33
N ASP A 81 3.05 17.38 30.26
CA ASP A 81 2.69 17.11 31.67
C ASP A 81 1.98 18.29 32.34
N GLN A 82 2.34 19.52 31.97
CA GLN A 82 1.67 20.73 32.44
C GLN A 82 0.26 20.82 31.84
N ALA A 83 0.14 20.64 30.51
CA ALA A 83 -1.15 20.68 29.83
C ALA A 83 -2.11 19.61 30.36
N LYS A 84 -1.61 18.41 30.68
CA LYS A 84 -2.38 17.32 31.29
C LYS A 84 -2.89 17.68 32.69
N LYS A 85 -2.05 18.27 33.54
CA LYS A 85 -2.47 18.75 34.87
C LYS A 85 -3.54 19.83 34.79
N ASP A 86 -3.43 20.73 33.81
CA ASP A 86 -4.44 21.77 33.59
C ASP A 86 -5.77 21.17 33.13
N LEU A 87 -5.73 20.21 32.19
CA LEU A 87 -6.90 19.44 31.76
C LEU A 87 -7.58 18.73 32.93
N ASP A 88 -6.82 18.01 33.76
CA ASP A 88 -7.35 17.30 34.94
C ASP A 88 -8.04 18.29 35.90
N ARG A 89 -7.44 19.47 36.11
CA ARG A 89 -8.03 20.54 36.93
C ARG A 89 -9.36 21.02 36.35
N SER A 90 -9.45 21.26 35.04
CA SER A 90 -10.70 21.72 34.43
C SER A 90 -11.79 20.64 34.43
N GLN A 91 -11.42 19.37 34.27
CA GLN A 91 -12.37 18.27 34.42
C GLN A 91 -12.94 18.18 35.85
N GLN A 92 -12.13 18.46 36.88
CA GLN A 92 -12.61 18.54 38.26
C GLN A 92 -13.57 19.72 38.46
N LEU A 93 -13.23 20.90 37.94
CA LEU A 93 -14.08 22.08 38.02
C LEU A 93 -15.42 21.89 37.28
N LEU A 94 -15.43 21.19 36.15
CA LEU A 94 -16.65 20.85 35.43
C LEU A 94 -17.60 20.02 36.30
N LYS A 95 -17.07 19.00 37.02
CA LYS A 95 -17.85 18.19 37.97
C LYS A 95 -18.41 19.00 39.14
N GLN A 96 -17.75 20.10 39.50
CA GLN A 96 -18.17 21.03 40.55
C GLN A 96 -19.07 22.16 40.05
N GLY A 97 -19.35 22.23 38.74
CA GLY A 97 -20.12 23.32 38.12
C GLY A 97 -19.34 24.63 37.95
N GLY A 98 -18.03 24.62 38.16
CA GLY A 98 -17.14 25.79 38.05
C GLY A 98 -16.48 25.97 36.67
N ALA A 99 -16.71 25.06 35.72
CA ALA A 99 -16.20 25.15 34.36
C ALA A 99 -17.27 24.72 33.33
N THR A 100 -17.12 25.17 32.09
CA THR A 100 -17.99 24.78 30.97
C THR A 100 -17.38 23.62 30.18
N GLN A 101 -18.22 22.86 29.45
CA GLN A 101 -17.75 21.78 28.59
C GLN A 101 -16.74 22.27 27.53
N GLN A 102 -16.99 23.45 26.96
CA GLN A 102 -16.10 24.09 25.97
C GLN A 102 -14.71 24.38 26.54
N GLN A 103 -14.62 24.73 27.82
CA GLN A 103 -13.34 25.00 28.48
C GLN A 103 -12.51 23.72 28.63
N VAL A 104 -13.16 22.61 29.00
CA VAL A 104 -12.50 21.29 29.09
C VAL A 104 -12.05 20.82 27.70
N GLU A 105 -12.89 20.99 26.69
CA GLU A 105 -12.57 20.61 25.31
C GLU A 105 -11.36 21.39 24.77
N HIS A 106 -11.30 22.70 24.98
CA HIS A 106 -10.15 23.50 24.59
C HIS A 106 -8.85 23.02 25.25
N GLN A 107 -8.89 22.67 26.55
CA GLN A 107 -7.72 22.13 27.23
C GLN A 107 -7.35 20.73 26.76
N MET A 108 -8.33 19.92 26.37
CA MET A 108 -8.09 18.60 25.79
C MET A 108 -7.35 18.71 24.46
N LEU A 109 -7.78 19.60 23.57
CA LEU A 109 -7.08 19.87 22.31
C LEU A 109 -5.66 20.40 22.55
N THR A 110 -5.51 21.31 23.51
CA THR A 110 -4.19 21.85 23.89
C THR A 110 -3.25 20.74 24.39
N ALA A 111 -3.75 19.79 25.17
CA ALA A 111 -2.95 18.66 25.65
C ALA A 111 -2.63 17.67 24.52
N ASP A 112 -3.58 17.42 23.62
CA ASP A 112 -3.40 16.56 22.44
C ASP A 112 -2.34 17.12 21.47
N ASP A 113 -2.22 18.45 21.35
CA ASP A 113 -1.22 19.10 20.51
C ASP A 113 0.22 18.82 20.93
N PHE A 114 0.47 18.56 22.23
CA PHE A 114 1.80 18.17 22.73
C PHE A 114 2.14 16.69 22.52
N THR A 115 1.21 15.91 21.97
CA THR A 115 1.43 14.49 21.66
C THR A 115 1.33 14.24 20.17
N VAL A 116 2.18 13.35 19.68
CA VAL A 116 2.12 12.86 18.30
C VAL A 116 1.79 11.39 18.37
N THR A 117 0.70 11.01 17.71
CA THR A 117 0.19 9.64 17.64
C THR A 117 0.16 9.15 16.20
N SER A 118 0.17 7.82 16.01
CA SER A 118 0.02 7.24 14.67
C SER A 118 -1.46 7.26 14.23
N PRO A 119 -1.82 7.77 13.04
CA PRO A 119 -3.18 7.69 12.51
C PRO A 119 -3.51 6.32 11.89
N ILE A 120 -2.51 5.46 11.70
CA ILE A 120 -2.64 4.17 11.02
C ILE A 120 -1.95 3.05 11.82
N ASP A 121 -2.36 1.81 11.55
CA ASP A 121 -1.55 0.65 11.89
C ASP A 121 -0.43 0.52 10.85
N GLY A 122 0.80 0.32 11.27
CA GLY A 122 1.93 0.30 10.34
C GLY A 122 3.26 -0.02 10.99
N VAL A 123 4.33 0.25 10.25
CA VAL A 123 5.71 0.08 10.70
C VAL A 123 6.42 1.43 10.63
N VAL A 124 7.19 1.77 11.65
CA VAL A 124 8.01 2.98 11.68
C VAL A 124 9.17 2.80 10.70
N LEU A 125 9.15 3.56 9.60
CA LEU A 125 10.18 3.53 8.56
C LEU A 125 11.40 4.36 8.94
N LEU A 126 11.15 5.55 9.49
CA LEU A 126 12.19 6.50 9.79
C LEU A 126 11.86 7.26 11.06
N LYS A 127 12.86 7.48 11.90
CA LYS A 127 12.81 8.38 13.05
C LYS A 127 13.72 9.58 12.76
N ILE A 128 13.11 10.75 12.56
CA ILE A 128 13.81 11.94 12.05
C ILE A 128 14.49 12.73 13.16
N HIS A 129 13.89 12.74 14.36
CA HIS A 129 14.36 13.55 15.49
C HIS A 129 14.64 12.70 16.74
N GLN A 130 15.48 13.26 17.62
CA GLN A 130 15.86 12.64 18.90
C GLN A 130 15.29 13.40 20.11
N GLU A 131 15.26 12.71 21.25
CA GLU A 131 14.88 13.31 22.53
C GLU A 131 15.80 14.49 22.88
N GLY A 132 15.21 15.56 23.41
CA GLY A 132 15.92 16.80 23.73
C GLY A 132 16.04 17.80 22.57
N GLU A 133 15.79 17.39 21.33
CA GLU A 133 15.77 18.31 20.19
C GLU A 133 14.58 19.28 20.24
N VAL A 134 14.77 20.47 19.69
CA VAL A 134 13.72 21.48 19.56
C VAL A 134 13.17 21.43 18.14
N VAL A 135 11.85 21.29 18.03
CA VAL A 135 11.15 21.19 16.75
C VAL A 135 10.18 22.34 16.57
N ALA A 136 10.02 22.76 15.33
CA ALA A 136 8.96 23.70 14.93
C ALA A 136 7.65 22.95 14.67
N ALA A 137 6.54 23.69 14.68
CA ALA A 137 5.26 23.17 14.21
C ALA A 137 5.38 22.72 12.75
N GLY A 138 4.81 21.55 12.43
CA GLY A 138 4.90 20.91 11.13
C GLY A 138 6.14 20.04 10.91
N SER A 139 7.15 20.10 11.80
CA SER A 139 8.37 19.29 11.65
C SER A 139 8.05 17.80 11.74
N PRO A 140 8.45 16.98 10.76
CA PRO A 140 8.19 15.55 10.76
C PRO A 140 9.07 14.85 11.80
N LEU A 141 8.46 14.12 12.74
CA LEU A 141 9.15 13.40 13.81
C LEU A 141 9.46 11.95 13.43
N ALA A 142 8.50 11.29 12.77
CA ALA A 142 8.62 9.92 12.32
C ALA A 142 7.80 9.70 11.04
N ILE A 143 8.18 8.69 10.25
CA ILE A 143 7.42 8.24 9.09
C ILE A 143 6.91 6.83 9.38
N VAL A 144 5.61 6.62 9.21
CA VAL A 144 4.96 5.31 9.37
C VAL A 144 4.44 4.85 8.02
N GLY A 145 4.86 3.66 7.59
CA GLY A 145 4.38 3.01 6.37
C GLY A 145 3.29 1.98 6.67
N ASN A 146 2.30 1.88 5.78
CA ASN A 146 1.26 0.85 5.86
C ASN A 146 1.65 -0.40 5.04
N PRO A 147 2.10 -1.51 5.67
CA PRO A 147 2.55 -2.71 4.95
C PRO A 147 1.42 -3.46 4.22
N LYS A 148 0.15 -3.14 4.50
CA LYS A 148 -1.00 -3.73 3.80
C LYS A 148 -1.33 -3.00 2.50
N ASP A 149 -0.80 -1.80 2.30
CA ASP A 149 -1.06 -0.96 1.14
C ASP A 149 0.24 -0.74 0.36
N LEU A 150 0.65 -1.81 -0.31
CA LEU A 150 1.83 -1.87 -1.17
C LEU A 150 1.41 -1.85 -2.64
N TRP A 151 2.11 -1.06 -3.43
CA TRP A 151 1.82 -0.90 -4.85
C TRP A 151 3.11 -0.62 -5.61
N ILE A 152 3.14 -0.97 -6.89
CA ILE A 152 4.34 -0.81 -7.72
C ILE A 152 4.09 0.34 -8.68
N ARG A 153 5.03 1.31 -8.67
CA ARG A 153 5.05 2.40 -9.64
C ARG A 153 5.79 1.94 -10.88
N VAL A 154 5.10 1.89 -12.01
CA VAL A 154 5.65 1.51 -13.31
C VAL A 154 5.56 2.69 -14.27
N PHE A 155 6.60 2.95 -15.05
CA PHE A 155 6.57 3.99 -16.09
C PHE A 155 6.32 3.37 -17.46
N VAL A 156 5.16 3.67 -18.06
CA VAL A 156 4.76 3.16 -19.38
C VAL A 156 4.88 4.28 -20.41
N PRO A 157 5.65 4.11 -21.51
CA PRO A 157 5.76 5.10 -22.57
C PRO A 157 4.42 5.40 -23.26
N GLU A 158 4.23 6.64 -23.72
CA GLU A 158 3.02 7.10 -24.42
C GLU A 158 2.61 6.20 -25.60
N ASN A 159 3.56 5.70 -26.38
CA ASN A 159 3.26 4.82 -27.52
C ASN A 159 2.67 3.45 -27.11
N LYS A 160 2.73 3.08 -25.84
CA LYS A 160 2.21 1.83 -25.28
C LYS A 160 1.03 2.03 -24.33
N ILE A 161 0.84 3.23 -23.76
CA ILE A 161 -0.16 3.47 -22.71
C ILE A 161 -1.60 3.19 -23.17
N ASN A 162 -1.92 3.50 -24.43
CA ASN A 162 -3.27 3.29 -25.00
C ASN A 162 -3.65 1.80 -25.15
N ARG A 163 -2.72 0.88 -24.92
CA ARG A 163 -2.97 -0.57 -24.92
C ARG A 163 -3.05 -1.16 -23.50
N VAL A 164 -2.78 -0.35 -22.48
CA VAL A 164 -2.85 -0.75 -21.08
C VAL A 164 -4.20 -0.30 -20.54
N ASP A 165 -5.08 -1.26 -20.28
CA ASP A 165 -6.38 -0.99 -19.69
C ASP A 165 -6.32 -0.96 -18.16
N MET A 166 -7.25 -0.22 -17.55
CA MET A 166 -7.49 -0.32 -16.11
C MET A 166 -7.95 -1.74 -15.76
N ASN A 167 -7.53 -2.26 -14.60
CA ASN A 167 -7.74 -3.63 -14.15
C ASN A 167 -7.08 -4.70 -15.04
N ALA A 168 -6.17 -4.33 -15.95
CA ALA A 168 -5.39 -5.30 -16.70
C ALA A 168 -4.61 -6.20 -15.73
N PRO A 169 -4.66 -7.54 -15.91
CA PRO A 169 -3.94 -8.47 -15.05
C PRO A 169 -2.44 -8.32 -15.28
N VAL A 170 -1.68 -8.41 -14.18
CA VAL A 170 -0.22 -8.30 -14.21
C VAL A 170 0.44 -9.48 -13.50
N GLU A 171 1.63 -9.80 -13.96
CA GLU A 171 2.56 -10.67 -13.24
C GLU A 171 3.75 -9.83 -12.79
N VAL A 172 4.08 -9.93 -11.51
CA VAL A 172 5.16 -9.15 -10.89
C VAL A 172 6.19 -10.11 -10.36
N ARG A 173 7.46 -9.81 -10.63
CA ARG A 173 8.60 -10.42 -9.95
C ARG A 173 9.37 -9.34 -9.21
N LEU A 174 9.51 -9.49 -7.89
CA LEU A 174 10.31 -8.59 -7.07
C LEU A 174 11.76 -9.04 -7.10
N ASP A 175 12.68 -8.08 -7.22
CA ASP A 175 14.11 -8.39 -7.17
C ASP A 175 14.48 -9.02 -5.81
N GLY A 176 15.18 -10.16 -5.88
CA GLY A 176 15.54 -10.96 -4.71
C GLY A 176 14.53 -12.06 -4.35
N LEU A 177 13.38 -12.15 -5.03
CA LEU A 177 12.41 -13.23 -4.86
C LEU A 177 12.21 -14.00 -6.18
N GLU A 178 12.21 -15.34 -6.11
CA GLU A 178 11.92 -16.18 -7.28
C GLU A 178 10.41 -16.33 -7.53
N GLN A 179 9.58 -15.95 -6.55
CA GLN A 179 8.13 -16.05 -6.64
C GLN A 179 7.55 -14.98 -7.59
N ILE A 180 6.58 -15.42 -8.40
CA ILE A 180 5.76 -14.53 -9.23
C ILE A 180 4.49 -14.19 -8.45
N PHE A 181 4.24 -12.90 -8.30
CA PHE A 181 3.04 -12.34 -7.68
C PHE A 181 2.05 -11.91 -8.75
N LYS A 182 0.77 -12.12 -8.47
CA LYS A 182 -0.32 -11.66 -9.33
C LYS A 182 -0.87 -10.34 -8.80
N GLY A 183 -1.35 -9.52 -9.71
CA GLY A 183 -1.96 -8.25 -9.38
C GLY A 183 -2.73 -7.69 -10.56
N HIS A 184 -3.10 -6.42 -10.43
CA HIS A 184 -3.81 -5.71 -11.47
C HIS A 184 -3.38 -4.23 -11.53
N VAL A 185 -3.60 -3.62 -12.70
CA VAL A 185 -3.46 -2.17 -12.87
C VAL A 185 -4.59 -1.47 -12.11
N SER A 186 -4.26 -0.77 -11.02
CA SER A 186 -5.23 -0.08 -10.17
C SER A 186 -5.41 1.39 -10.54
N PHE A 187 -4.39 2.01 -11.15
CA PHE A 187 -4.47 3.41 -11.58
C PHE A 187 -3.52 3.70 -12.74
N ILE A 188 -3.98 4.53 -13.68
CA ILE A 188 -3.16 5.08 -14.76
C ILE A 188 -3.17 6.60 -14.61
N SER A 189 -2.00 7.21 -14.46
CA SER A 189 -1.90 8.67 -14.35
C SER A 189 -2.44 9.34 -15.61
N PRO A 190 -3.31 10.36 -15.50
CA PRO A 190 -3.77 11.13 -16.66
C PRO A 190 -2.72 12.13 -17.16
N ARG A 191 -1.63 12.35 -16.40
CA ARG A 191 -0.56 13.29 -16.74
C ARG A 191 0.72 12.53 -17.07
N ALA A 192 1.31 12.87 -18.21
CA ALA A 192 2.63 12.39 -18.58
C ALA A 192 3.68 13.00 -17.65
N GLU A 193 4.60 12.16 -17.19
CA GLU A 193 5.78 12.51 -16.41
C GLU A 193 7.02 12.18 -17.23
N PHE A 194 8.06 13.00 -17.09
CA PHE A 194 9.37 12.67 -17.62
C PHE A 194 10.00 11.60 -16.74
N THR A 195 10.62 10.59 -17.35
CA THR A 195 11.26 9.49 -16.62
C THR A 195 12.29 10.01 -15.62
N PRO A 196 12.30 9.53 -14.36
CA PRO A 196 13.26 9.97 -13.37
C PRO A 196 14.61 9.24 -13.54
N ARG A 197 15.49 9.67 -14.48
CA ARG A 197 16.98 9.65 -14.39
C ARG A 197 17.72 10.13 -15.65
N ASN A 198 18.99 10.52 -15.42
CA ASN A 198 20.01 11.06 -16.32
C ASN A 198 20.31 10.17 -17.53
N ILE A 199 20.34 10.80 -18.69
CA ILE A 199 20.45 10.19 -20.02
C ILE A 199 21.89 10.40 -20.52
N GLN A 200 22.60 9.37 -20.99
CA GLN A 200 23.94 9.53 -21.58
C GLN A 200 23.98 9.38 -23.11
N THR A 201 22.85 9.03 -23.77
CA THR A 201 22.79 8.94 -25.24
C THR A 201 21.68 9.81 -25.86
N PRO A 202 21.85 10.31 -27.11
CA PRO A 202 20.87 11.19 -27.76
C PRO A 202 19.52 10.56 -28.11
N GLU A 203 19.43 9.22 -28.22
CA GLU A 203 18.17 8.50 -28.49
C GLU A 203 17.31 8.30 -27.24
N GLU A 204 17.91 8.41 -26.07
CA GLU A 204 17.31 8.12 -24.76
C GLU A 204 16.65 9.40 -24.18
N ARG A 205 16.52 10.42 -25.06
CA ARG A 205 15.90 11.74 -24.87
C ARG A 205 14.44 11.60 -24.48
N ILE A 206 14.15 11.76 -23.19
CA ILE A 206 12.90 12.32 -22.66
C ILE A 206 11.65 11.72 -23.35
N THR A 207 11.44 10.42 -23.23
CA THR A 207 10.13 9.84 -23.59
C THR A 207 9.12 10.26 -22.54
N GLN A 208 7.98 10.80 -22.97
CA GLN A 208 6.84 10.99 -22.09
C GLN A 208 6.36 9.61 -21.62
N THR A 209 6.38 9.41 -20.31
CA THR A 209 5.89 8.19 -19.68
C THR A 209 4.70 8.51 -18.80
N PHE A 210 3.78 7.57 -18.68
CA PHE A 210 2.67 7.64 -17.77
C PHE A 210 2.97 6.72 -16.60
N ALA A 211 2.85 7.25 -15.39
CA ALA A 211 2.94 6.43 -14.19
C ALA A 211 1.68 5.55 -14.08
N VAL A 212 1.91 4.25 -14.02
CA VAL A 212 0.89 3.22 -13.79
C VAL A 212 1.13 2.64 -12.41
N LYS A 213 0.08 2.64 -11.57
CA LYS A 213 0.10 1.96 -10.29
C LYS A 213 -0.44 0.55 -10.46
N VAL A 214 0.31 -0.39 -9.92
CA VAL A 214 -0.01 -1.80 -9.93
C VAL A 214 -0.17 -2.27 -8.49
N THR A 215 -1.33 -2.83 -8.16
CA THR A 215 -1.60 -3.38 -6.84
C THR A 215 -1.44 -4.89 -6.89
N LEU A 216 -0.73 -5.46 -5.90
CA LEU A 216 -0.60 -6.89 -5.74
C LEU A 216 -1.84 -7.45 -5.06
N ASP A 217 -2.34 -8.59 -5.54
CA ASP A 217 -3.51 -9.23 -4.93
C ASP A 217 -3.14 -9.89 -3.59
N ASP A 218 -1.87 -10.28 -3.43
CA ASP A 218 -1.31 -10.78 -2.18
C ASP A 218 -0.43 -9.70 -1.53
N SER A 219 -0.82 -9.29 -0.33
CA SER A 219 -0.03 -8.37 0.50
C SER A 219 0.99 -9.19 1.27
N GLY A 220 2.07 -9.56 0.59
CA GLY A 220 3.15 -10.32 1.21
C GLY A 220 3.74 -9.57 2.39
N ALA A 221 3.60 -10.14 3.59
CA ALA A 221 4.34 -9.68 4.76
C ALA A 221 5.85 -9.81 4.48
N GLY A 222 6.61 -8.74 4.71
CA GLY A 222 8.07 -8.73 4.55
C GLY A 222 8.59 -8.11 3.25
N PHE A 223 7.73 -7.52 2.42
CA PHE A 223 8.21 -6.67 1.33
C PHE A 223 8.76 -5.35 1.86
N HIS A 224 9.91 -4.95 1.32
CA HIS A 224 10.56 -3.69 1.69
C HIS A 224 10.27 -2.67 0.57
N PRO A 225 9.74 -1.48 0.90
CA PRO A 225 9.58 -0.42 -0.10
C PRO A 225 10.94 -0.04 -0.70
N GLY A 226 10.93 0.40 -1.96
CA GLY A 226 12.13 0.76 -2.72
C GLY A 226 12.76 -0.40 -3.51
N VAL A 227 12.31 -1.64 -3.32
CA VAL A 227 12.76 -2.79 -4.12
C VAL A 227 12.28 -2.66 -5.56
N ALA A 228 13.18 -2.92 -6.51
CA ALA A 228 12.86 -2.94 -7.93
C ALA A 228 11.99 -4.17 -8.28
N ALA A 229 11.11 -3.99 -9.24
CA ALA A 229 10.14 -5.00 -9.65
C ALA A 229 10.09 -5.07 -11.18
N ASP A 230 10.15 -6.29 -11.71
CA ASP A 230 9.79 -6.56 -13.09
C ASP A 230 8.28 -6.78 -13.16
N VAL A 231 7.60 -5.94 -13.94
CA VAL A 231 6.15 -5.99 -14.13
C VAL A 231 5.83 -6.36 -15.56
N LYS A 232 5.10 -7.46 -15.71
CA LYS A 232 4.57 -7.96 -16.96
C LYS A 232 3.09 -7.67 -17.03
N ILE A 233 2.70 -6.71 -17.87
CA ILE A 233 1.30 -6.32 -18.07
C ILE A 233 0.75 -7.12 -19.25
N LEU A 234 -0.36 -7.84 -19.00
CA LEU A 234 -1.09 -8.56 -20.04
C LEU A 234 -2.00 -7.58 -20.76
N ILE A 235 -1.84 -7.46 -22.08
CA ILE A 235 -2.64 -6.55 -22.90
C ILE A 235 -3.68 -7.31 -23.69
N LYS A 236 -4.83 -6.67 -23.93
CA LYS A 236 -5.85 -7.20 -24.82
C LYS A 236 -5.43 -6.93 -26.27
N ASP A 237 -5.41 -7.96 -27.10
CA ASP A 237 -5.18 -7.77 -28.53
C ASP A 237 -6.26 -6.85 -29.10
N ALA A 238 -5.81 -5.86 -29.89
CA ALA A 238 -6.70 -5.11 -30.76
C ALA A 238 -7.19 -6.05 -31.87
N TYR A 239 -8.24 -6.80 -31.58
CA TYR A 239 -9.01 -7.54 -32.58
C TYR A 239 -10.47 -7.11 -32.52
N ASP A 240 -10.73 -5.92 -33.06
CA ASP A 240 -11.98 -5.61 -33.76
C ASP A 240 -11.71 -4.43 -34.71
N GLN A 241 -10.95 -4.70 -35.78
CA GLN A 241 -11.21 -4.02 -37.04
C GLN A 241 -12.19 -4.88 -37.81
N LYS A 242 -13.44 -4.43 -37.86
CA LYS A 242 -14.41 -4.86 -38.85
C LYS A 242 -15.06 -3.65 -39.46
#